data_AF-A0A117ICW8-F1
#
_entry.id   AF-A0A117ICW8-F1
#
_cell.length_a   1.000
_cell.length_b   1.000
_cell.length_c   1.000
_cell.angle_alpha   90.00
_cell.angle_beta   90.00
_cell.angle_gamma   90.00
#
_symmetry.space_group_name_H-M   'P 1'
#
loop_
_entity.id
_entity.type
_entity.pdbx_description
1 polymer ?
#
loop_
_entity_poly.entity_id
_entity_poly.type
_entity_poly.pdbx_seq_one_letter_code
_entity_poly.pdbx_strand_id
1 'polypeptide(L)' 'MGAAAVAVIVTPTAVWASPKVAEIQAEPCVNGVIPWNPYVVNCNLQPRPPRVRGSAPDAGAIIACRDRPGCLAWYINGPP' A
#
# COMPACT_ATOMS: atom_id res chain seq x y z
N MET A 1 46.14 -50.76 10.31
CA MET A 1 45.92 -50.07 9.02
C MET A 1 44.45 -49.72 8.96
N GLY A 2 44.10 -48.43 9.04
CA GLY A 2 42.73 -47.95 9.16
C GLY A 2 42.19 -47.41 7.85
N ALA A 3 40.95 -47.75 7.51
CA ALA A 3 40.23 -47.19 6.36
C ALA A 3 39.29 -46.07 6.86
N ALA A 4 39.47 -44.86 6.33
CA ALA A 4 38.59 -43.73 6.62
C ALA A 4 37.42 -43.73 5.61
N ALA A 5 36.19 -43.72 6.10
CA ALA A 5 34.99 -43.58 5.26
C ALA A 5 34.64 -42.09 5.12
N VAL A 6 34.45 -41.63 3.88
CA VAL A 6 34.04 -40.25 3.58
C VAL A 6 32.54 -40.24 3.28
N ALA A 7 31.76 -39.51 4.06
CA ALA A 7 30.33 -39.32 3.85
C ALA A 7 30.08 -37.95 3.20
N VAL A 8 29.36 -37.93 2.07
CA VAL A 8 28.96 -36.71 1.36
C VAL A 8 27.50 -36.43 1.68
N ILE A 9 27.23 -35.28 2.32
CA ILE A 9 25.88 -34.85 2.68
C ILE A 9 25.36 -33.95 1.56
N VAL A 10 24.37 -34.42 0.81
CA VAL A 10 23.66 -33.61 -0.19
C VAL A 10 22.49 -32.92 0.52
N THR A 11 22.61 -31.62 0.77
CA THR A 11 21.51 -30.81 1.33
C THR A 11 20.60 -30.33 0.21
N PRO A 12 19.26 -30.49 0.31
CA PRO A 12 18.34 -29.84 -0.61
C PRO A 12 18.43 -28.32 -0.42
N THR A 13 18.69 -27.60 -1.50
CA THR A 13 18.62 -26.15 -1.52
C THR A 13 17.17 -25.74 -1.27
N ALA A 14 16.89 -25.25 -0.07
CA ALA A 14 15.63 -24.60 0.22
C ALA A 14 15.53 -23.34 -0.66
N VAL A 15 14.72 -23.41 -1.71
CA VAL A 15 14.34 -22.23 -2.50
C VAL A 15 13.49 -21.34 -1.58
N TRP A 16 14.14 -20.33 -1.02
CA TRP A 16 13.48 -19.29 -0.25
C TRP A 16 12.71 -18.43 -1.25
N ALA A 17 11.48 -18.81 -1.55
CA ALA A 17 10.54 -17.92 -2.22
C ALA A 17 10.22 -16.81 -1.23
N SER A 18 10.91 -15.68 -1.37
CA SER A 18 10.51 -14.44 -0.69
C SER A 18 9.03 -14.23 -0.97
N PRO A 19 8.16 -14.03 0.05
CA PRO A 19 6.83 -13.56 -0.23
C PRO A 19 7.02 -12.27 -1.00
N LYS A 20 6.50 -12.22 -2.23
CA LYS A 20 6.39 -10.98 -2.98
C LYS A 20 5.45 -10.12 -2.16
N VAL A 21 6.01 -9.35 -1.23
CA VAL A 21 5.32 -8.23 -0.62
C VAL A 21 4.81 -7.46 -1.82
N ALA A 22 3.48 -7.41 -1.96
CA ALA A 22 2.87 -6.53 -2.94
C ALA A 22 3.47 -5.16 -2.64
N GLU A 23 4.36 -4.71 -3.51
CA GLU A 23 4.92 -3.38 -3.44
C GLU A 23 3.71 -2.49 -3.63
N ILE A 24 3.15 -2.02 -2.52
CA ILE A 24 2.18 -0.94 -2.54
C ILE A 24 3.03 0.19 -3.08
N GLN A 25 2.97 0.39 -4.40
CA GLN A 25 3.52 1.56 -5.06
C GLN A 25 2.90 2.71 -4.30
N ALA A 26 3.68 3.33 -3.42
CA ALA A 26 3.23 4.51 -2.72
C ALA A 26 2.96 5.51 -3.83
N GLU A 27 1.68 5.79 -4.10
CA GLU A 27 1.30 6.83 -5.04
C GLU A 27 2.18 8.06 -4.76
N PRO A 28 2.76 8.69 -5.79
CA PRO A 28 3.66 9.82 -5.59
C PRO A 28 2.94 10.87 -4.74
N CYS A 29 3.45 11.06 -3.51
CA CYS A 29 2.84 11.94 -2.54
C CYS A 29 3.33 13.37 -2.74
N VAL A 30 2.44 14.33 -2.50
CA VAL A 30 2.77 15.76 -2.60
C VAL A 30 2.90 16.36 -1.22
N ASN A 31 3.66 17.45 -1.13
CA ASN A 31 3.81 18.22 0.11
C ASN A 31 2.61 19.17 0.25
N GLY A 32 1.44 18.63 0.57
CA GLY A 32 0.19 19.40 0.66
C GLY A 32 -1.06 18.64 0.23
N VAL A 33 -2.20 19.32 0.21
CA VAL A 33 -3.47 18.77 -0.30
C VAL A 33 -3.83 19.50 -1.58
N ILE A 34 -4.17 18.77 -2.63
CA ILE A 34 -4.64 19.36 -3.89
C ILE A 34 -6.14 19.61 -3.76
N PRO A 35 -6.61 20.87 -3.89
CA PRO A 35 -8.03 21.17 -3.84
C PRO A 35 -8.80 20.38 -4.89
N TRP A 36 -9.96 19.88 -4.52
CA TRP A 36 -10.89 19.16 -5.38
C TRP A 36 -10.42 17.82 -5.94
N ASN A 37 -9.21 17.36 -5.57
CA ASN A 37 -8.72 16.04 -5.96
C ASN A 37 -8.38 15.18 -4.73
N PRO A 38 -9.34 14.36 -4.25
CA PRO A 38 -9.16 13.56 -3.04
C PRO A 38 -8.26 12.33 -3.23
N TYR A 39 -7.86 12.00 -4.46
CA TYR A 39 -7.01 10.84 -4.78
C TYR A 39 -5.53 11.12 -4.59
N VAL A 40 -5.16 12.39 -4.51
CA VAL A 40 -3.77 12.77 -4.31
C VAL A 40 -3.42 12.60 -2.84
N VAL A 41 -2.34 11.86 -2.60
CA VAL A 41 -1.87 11.55 -1.25
C VAL A 41 -0.88 12.63 -0.78
N ASN A 42 -0.99 13.03 0.48
CA ASN A 42 -0.08 14.00 1.10
C ASN A 42 0.95 13.26 1.95
N CYS A 43 2.24 13.57 1.76
CA CYS A 43 3.32 12.96 2.53
C CYS A 43 3.29 13.30 4.04
N ASN A 44 2.66 14.41 4.41
CA ASN A 44 2.59 14.89 5.80
C ASN A 44 1.33 14.41 6.55
N LEU A 45 0.43 13.71 5.86
CA LEU A 45 -0.73 13.11 6.51
C LEU A 45 -0.45 11.67 6.92
N GLN A 46 -1.33 11.15 7.77
CA GLN A 46 -1.29 9.74 8.18
C GLN A 46 -1.31 8.81 6.96
N PRO A 47 -0.61 7.67 7.01
CA PRO A 47 -0.63 6.68 5.94
C PRO A 47 -2.05 6.30 5.58
N ARG A 48 -2.37 6.29 4.29
CA ARG A 48 -3.72 5.93 3.85
C ARG A 48 -3.92 4.42 3.99
N PRO A 49 -4.96 3.98 4.71
CA PRO A 49 -5.39 2.60 4.62
C PRO A 49 -5.91 2.30 3.21
N PRO A 50 -5.94 1.02 2.79
CA PRO A 50 -6.57 0.62 1.55
C PRO A 50 -8.02 1.12 1.50
N ARG A 51 -8.37 1.85 0.43
CA ARG A 51 -9.72 2.37 0.25
C ARG A 51 -10.67 1.26 -0.14
N VAL A 52 -11.68 1.04 0.68
CA VAL A 52 -12.80 0.13 0.39
C VAL A 52 -14.04 0.97 0.13
N ARG A 53 -14.86 0.61 -0.86
CA ARG A 53 -16.10 1.36 -1.13
C ARG A 53 -16.96 1.39 0.14
N GLY A 54 -17.42 2.57 0.54
CA GLY A 54 -18.19 2.76 1.78
C GLY A 54 -17.36 2.89 3.06
N SER A 55 -16.02 2.79 2.99
CA SER A 55 -15.16 3.01 4.16
C SER A 55 -15.16 4.48 4.60
N ALA A 56 -14.71 4.72 5.83
CA ALA A 56 -14.47 6.09 6.28
C ALA A 56 -13.47 6.79 5.34
N PRO A 57 -13.70 8.07 5.00
CA PRO A 57 -12.76 8.84 4.21
C PRO A 57 -11.50 9.16 5.03
N ASP A 58 -10.36 9.21 4.37
CA ASP A 58 -9.12 9.67 5.00
C ASP A 58 -9.10 11.21 5.13
N ALA A 59 -8.23 11.70 6.02
CA ALA A 59 -8.12 13.13 6.30
C ALA A 59 -7.71 13.96 5.05
N GLY A 60 -6.95 13.41 4.11
CA GLY A 60 -6.58 14.11 2.89
C GLY A 60 -7.78 14.31 1.96
N ALA A 61 -8.64 13.31 1.85
CA ALA A 61 -9.89 13.41 1.10
C ALA A 61 -10.87 14.40 1.72
N ILE A 62 -10.96 14.44 3.06
CA ILE A 62 -11.80 15.41 3.78
C ILE A 62 -11.34 16.85 3.50
N ILE A 63 -10.02 17.10 3.55
CA ILE A 63 -9.46 18.44 3.30
C ILE A 63 -9.61 18.81 1.82
N ALA A 64 -9.33 17.89 0.90
CA ALA A 64 -9.41 18.13 -0.55
C ALA A 64 -10.84 18.43 -1.03
N CYS A 65 -11.84 17.77 -0.44
CA CYS A 65 -13.24 17.92 -0.77
C CYS A 65 -13.97 18.99 0.04
N ARG A 66 -13.28 19.75 0.89
CA ARG A 66 -13.89 20.79 1.71
C ARG A 66 -14.63 21.79 0.80
N ASP A 67 -15.85 22.15 1.20
CA ASP A 67 -16.74 23.05 0.44
C ASP A 67 -17.15 22.53 -0.96
N ARG A 68 -16.95 21.24 -1.29
CA ARG A 68 -17.53 20.58 -2.48
C ARG A 68 -18.63 19.60 -2.10
N PRO A 69 -19.91 19.94 -2.28
CA PRO A 69 -20.97 18.94 -2.13
C PRO A 69 -20.75 17.81 -3.15
N GLY A 70 -20.91 16.56 -2.70
CA GLY A 70 -20.79 15.36 -3.53
C GLY A 70 -19.37 14.82 -3.74
N CYS A 71 -18.29 15.58 -3.47
CA CYS A 71 -16.91 15.11 -3.69
C CYS A 71 -16.55 13.93 -2.78
N LEU A 72 -16.86 14.02 -1.48
CA LEU A 72 -16.65 12.92 -0.54
C LEU A 72 -17.53 11.72 -0.87
N ALA A 73 -18.79 11.95 -1.24
CA ALA A 73 -19.71 10.88 -1.60
C ALA A 73 -19.19 10.10 -2.83
N TRP A 74 -18.68 10.80 -3.84
CA TRP A 74 -18.05 10.19 -5.02
C TRP A 74 -16.75 9.45 -4.66
N TYR A 75 -15.93 10.02 -3.78
CA TYR A 75 -14.70 9.39 -3.33
C TYR A 75 -14.93 8.07 -2.58
N ILE A 76 -15.93 8.04 -1.70
CA ILE A 76 -16.29 6.90 -0.85
C ILE A 76 -17.06 5.85 -1.65
N ASN A 77 -18.03 6.28 -2.46
CA ASN A 77 -18.99 5.37 -3.11
C ASN A 77 -18.68 5.12 -4.58
N GLY A 78 -17.74 5.83 -5.21
CA GLY A 78 -17.50 5.77 -6.65
C GLY A 78 -18.50 6.60 -7.47
N PRO A 79 -18.38 6.58 -8.82
CA PRO A 79 -19.35 7.24 -9.69
C PRO A 79 -20.76 6.69 -9.51
N PRO A 80 -21.79 7.54 -9.72
CA PRO A 80 -23.17 7.09 -9.81
C PRO A 80 -23.36 6.07 -10.94
#